data_AF-A0A349K0T6-F1
#
_entry.id   AF-A0A349K0T6-F1
#
_cell.length_a   1.000
_cell.length_b   1.000
_cell.length_c   1.000
_cell.angle_alpha   90.00
_cell.angle_beta   90.00
_cell.angle_gamma   90.00
#
_symmetry.space_group_name_H-M   'P 1'
#
loop_
_entity.id
_entity.type
_entity.pdbx_description
1 polymer ?
#
loop_
_entity_poly.entity_id
_entity_poly.type
_entity_poly.pdbx_seq_one_letter_code
_entity_poly.pdbx_strand_id
1 'polypeptide(L)'
;MLKRLRQALRIGNIDARKGNTIVINAEKLERRVALLEDGVLEEFEIEREGDDNIVGSIFKGRIKNIEQGLKAMFVDIGMEKNAFLHFWDAIPAALDNGLEEIHRQGRSKKKGRPKKITSKDIPNLYPVGSELVIQVSKGPIGNKGPRVTTNVSLPGRYLVLTPFADQFGISRKIEDPQERTRLRRIMQRMAVPEGMGIIMRTVAIGKRARHFIRDLAMLLEQWEEVEEIRDDNPAPVCIFEEPKLIERTARDFLTEEIDQVVCDDQETTEEIKKIAEKISRRAKRQVHHLQTQQPLFDHLG
;
A
#
# COMPACT_ATOMS: atom_id res chain seq x y z
N MET A 1 22.63 -15.44 40.77
CA MET A 1 21.19 -15.23 40.52
C MET A 1 20.89 -13.97 39.69
N LEU A 2 21.52 -12.81 39.95
CA LEU A 2 21.27 -11.56 39.21
C LEU A 2 21.60 -11.59 37.70
N LYS A 3 22.58 -12.39 37.24
CA LYS A 3 22.89 -12.54 35.80
C LYS A 3 21.79 -13.27 35.01
N ARG A 4 20.99 -14.13 35.65
CA ARG A 4 19.85 -14.81 35.01
C ARG A 4 18.58 -13.95 34.97
N LEU A 5 18.42 -13.00 35.90
CA LEU A 5 17.34 -12.01 35.84
C LEU A 5 17.54 -10.97 34.72
N ARG A 6 18.80 -10.58 34.43
CA ARG A 6 19.12 -9.72 33.28
C ARG A 6 18.90 -10.37 31.92
N GLN A 7 18.74 -11.69 31.87
CA GLN A 7 18.45 -12.42 30.64
C GLN A 7 16.94 -12.55 30.35
N ALA A 8 16.10 -12.28 31.36
CA ALA A 8 14.64 -12.25 31.24
C ALA A 8 14.10 -10.88 30.76
N LEU A 9 14.88 -9.81 30.95
CA LEU A 9 14.71 -8.51 30.30
C LEU A 9 15.68 -8.48 29.11
N ARG A 10 15.21 -8.68 27.88
CA ARG A 10 16.00 -8.53 26.64
C ARG A 10 16.38 -7.05 26.39
N ILE A 11 17.05 -6.42 27.35
CA ILE A 11 17.74 -5.13 27.20
C ILE A 11 19.24 -5.46 27.14
N GLY A 12 19.61 -6.39 26.26
CA GLY A 12 21.00 -6.55 25.84
C GLY A 12 21.26 -5.47 24.81
N ASN A 13 22.42 -4.80 24.88
CA ASN A 13 22.86 -3.75 23.96
C ASN A 13 22.36 -4.01 22.53
N ILE A 14 21.32 -3.27 22.13
CA ILE A 14 20.81 -3.26 20.77
C ILE A 14 21.88 -2.57 19.95
N ASP A 15 22.54 -3.33 19.08
CA ASP A 15 23.53 -2.82 18.15
C ASP A 15 22.84 -2.66 16.79
N ALA A 16 22.39 -1.44 16.49
CA ALA A 16 21.66 -1.14 15.26
C ALA A 16 22.51 -1.28 13.99
N ARG A 17 23.83 -1.51 14.13
CA ARG A 17 24.76 -1.70 13.00
C ARG A 17 24.92 -3.16 12.59
N LYS A 18 24.18 -4.10 13.19
CA LYS A 18 24.30 -5.53 12.88
C LYS A 18 23.03 -6.09 12.27
N GLY A 19 23.20 -6.94 11.27
CA GLY A 19 22.10 -7.55 10.55
C GLY A 19 21.26 -6.50 9.81
N ASN A 20 20.03 -6.90 9.47
CA ASN A 20 19.10 -6.04 8.75
C ASN A 20 18.29 -5.21 9.76
N THR A 21 18.65 -3.94 9.88
CA THR A 21 18.08 -3.03 10.87
C THR A 21 17.36 -1.88 10.19
N ILE A 22 16.10 -1.67 10.56
CA ILE A 22 15.41 -0.43 10.23
C ILE A 22 15.70 0.57 11.34
N VAL A 23 16.21 1.74 10.97
CA VAL A 23 16.47 2.85 11.89
C VAL A 23 15.50 3.98 11.59
N ILE A 24 14.80 4.44 12.61
CA ILE A 24 13.76 5.45 12.51
C ILE A 24 14.14 6.60 13.42
N ASN A 25 14.39 7.75 12.82
CA ASN A 25 14.52 9.01 13.54
C ASN A 25 13.22 9.81 13.37
N ALA A 26 12.59 10.15 14.50
CA ALA A 26 11.36 10.91 14.52
C ALA A 26 11.60 12.27 15.20
N GLU A 27 11.78 13.30 14.38
CA GLU A 27 11.86 14.70 14.83
C GLU A 27 10.49 15.38 14.70
N LYS A 28 10.37 16.56 15.31
CA LYS A 28 9.10 17.31 15.30
C LYS A 28 8.58 17.62 13.89
N LEU A 29 9.48 18.02 12.98
CA LEU A 29 9.13 18.48 11.62
C LEU A 29 9.48 17.46 10.53
N GLU A 30 10.19 16.39 10.86
CA GLU A 30 10.62 15.39 9.88
C GLU A 30 10.72 14.00 10.50
N ARG A 31 10.35 13.00 9.70
CA ARG A 31 10.53 11.58 10.01
C ARG A 31 11.47 11.02 8.98
N ARG A 32 12.46 10.24 9.43
CA ARG A 32 13.51 9.68 8.58
C ARG A 32 13.62 8.20 8.87
N VAL A 33 13.64 7.40 7.81
CA VAL A 33 13.75 5.94 7.87
C VAL A 33 14.95 5.50 7.05
N ALA A 34 15.83 4.72 7.67
CA ALA A 34 16.96 4.09 7.02
C ALA A 34 16.88 2.57 7.14
N LEU A 35 17.14 1.85 6.05
CA LEU A 35 17.42 0.42 6.07
C LEU A 35 18.94 0.23 6.08
N LEU A 36 19.45 -0.40 7.14
CA LEU A 36 20.85 -0.77 7.26
C LEU A 36 21.01 -2.29 7.10
N GLU A 37 21.96 -2.71 6.28
CA GLU A 37 22.43 -4.09 6.19
C GLU A 37 23.86 -4.16 6.71
N ASP A 38 24.05 -4.82 7.87
CA ASP A 38 25.35 -4.89 8.57
C ASP A 38 26.05 -3.53 8.75
N GLY A 39 25.23 -2.50 9.00
CA GLY A 39 25.66 -1.12 9.25
C GLY A 39 25.90 -0.29 7.99
N VAL A 40 25.67 -0.85 6.79
CA VAL A 40 25.71 -0.14 5.51
C VAL A 40 24.32 0.35 5.16
N LEU A 41 24.20 1.62 4.75
CA LEU A 41 22.93 2.21 4.33
C LEU A 41 22.52 1.69 2.94
N GLU A 42 21.38 1.01 2.88
CA GLU A 42 20.82 0.47 1.64
C GLU A 42 19.66 1.34 1.11
N GLU A 43 18.75 1.76 1.99
CA GLU A 43 17.62 2.62 1.62
C GLU A 43 17.44 3.75 2.64
N PHE A 44 17.00 4.90 2.16
CA PHE A 44 16.76 6.08 2.98
C PHE A 44 15.56 6.88 2.49
N GLU A 45 14.58 7.10 3.37
CA GLU A 45 13.37 7.87 3.09
C GLU A 45 13.19 8.97 4.13
N ILE A 46 12.69 10.12 3.69
CA ILE A 46 12.33 11.26 4.54
C ILE A 46 10.89 11.68 4.25
N GLU A 47 10.14 11.98 5.29
CA GLU A 47 8.82 12.61 5.23
C GLU A 47 8.82 13.85 6.13
N ARG A 48 8.48 15.02 5.57
CA ARG A 48 8.45 16.29 6.29
C ARG A 48 7.02 16.68 6.64
N GLU A 49 6.85 17.36 7.77
CA GLU A 49 5.57 17.93 8.16
C GLU A 49 5.16 19.01 7.13
N GLY A 50 3.96 18.88 6.57
CA GLY A 50 3.45 19.75 5.50
C GLY A 50 3.63 19.19 4.08
N ASP A 51 4.40 18.11 3.89
CA ASP A 51 4.32 17.31 2.68
C ASP A 51 3.07 16.42 2.81
N ASP A 52 1.89 16.98 2.50
CA ASP A 52 0.64 16.21 2.40
C ASP A 52 0.74 15.29 1.18
N ASN A 53 1.40 14.14 1.37
CA ASN A 53 1.52 13.12 0.35
C ASN A 53 0.18 12.40 0.18
N ILE A 54 -0.70 13.00 -0.60
CA ILE A 54 -1.99 12.43 -0.96
C ILE A 54 -1.87 11.28 -1.98
N VAL A 55 -0.67 10.94 -2.45
CA VAL A 55 -0.48 9.85 -3.43
C VAL A 55 -0.80 8.53 -2.76
N GLY A 56 -1.68 7.75 -3.39
CA GLY A 56 -2.22 6.51 -2.81
C GLY A 56 -3.58 6.70 -2.13
N SER A 57 -3.88 7.91 -1.64
CA SER A 57 -5.17 8.22 -1.03
C SER A 57 -6.32 8.05 -2.02
N ILE A 58 -7.48 7.65 -1.50
CA ILE A 58 -8.70 7.39 -2.27
C ILE A 58 -9.75 8.41 -1.87
N PHE A 59 -10.39 8.99 -2.88
CA PHE A 59 -11.45 9.98 -2.73
C PHE A 59 -12.71 9.51 -3.42
N LYS A 60 -13.86 9.87 -2.85
CA LYS A 60 -15.13 9.91 -3.55
C LYS A 60 -15.31 11.33 -4.07
N GLY A 61 -15.13 11.53 -5.36
CA GLY A 61 -15.16 12.84 -6.02
C GLY A 61 -16.35 13.02 -6.96
N ARG A 62 -16.58 14.26 -7.40
CA ARG A 62 -17.66 14.61 -8.35
C ARG A 62 -17.11 15.21 -9.63
N ILE A 63 -17.52 14.71 -10.79
CA ILE A 63 -17.13 15.29 -12.08
C ILE A 63 -17.69 16.72 -12.20
N LYS A 64 -16.80 17.70 -12.33
CA LYS A 64 -17.16 19.11 -12.58
C LYS A 64 -17.21 19.44 -14.06
N ASN A 65 -16.28 18.90 -14.85
CA ASN A 65 -16.16 19.21 -16.26
C ASN A 65 -15.53 18.04 -17.04
N ILE A 66 -15.85 17.95 -18.33
CA ILE A 66 -15.31 16.96 -19.27
C ILE A 66 -14.69 17.71 -20.45
N GLU A 67 -13.39 17.55 -20.64
CA GLU A 67 -12.64 18.19 -21.73
C GLU A 67 -12.31 17.18 -22.82
N GLN A 68 -13.06 17.22 -23.92
CA GLN A 68 -12.89 16.28 -25.04
C GLN A 68 -11.53 16.42 -25.73
N GLY A 69 -11.01 17.65 -25.84
CA GLY A 69 -9.70 17.91 -26.45
C GLY A 69 -8.55 17.27 -25.67
N LEU A 70 -8.65 17.24 -24.35
CA LEU A 70 -7.67 16.60 -23.45
C LEU A 70 -7.98 15.12 -23.19
N LYS A 71 -9.14 14.62 -23.63
CA LYS A 71 -9.68 13.30 -23.30
C LYS A 71 -9.64 13.05 -21.78
N ALA A 72 -10.13 14.03 -21.02
CA ALA A 72 -10.02 14.04 -19.57
C ALA A 72 -11.28 14.59 -18.90
N MET A 73 -11.44 14.23 -17.63
CA MET A 73 -12.47 14.72 -16.72
C MET A 73 -11.79 15.41 -15.55
N PHE A 74 -12.35 16.53 -15.11
CA PHE A 74 -11.93 17.23 -13.91
C PHE A 74 -12.87 16.87 -12.77
N VAL A 75 -12.31 16.28 -11.71
CA VAL A 75 -13.07 15.74 -10.58
C VAL A 75 -12.78 16.58 -9.35
N ASP A 76 -13.83 17.10 -8.73
CA ASP A 76 -13.76 17.76 -7.43
C ASP A 76 -13.59 16.71 -6.34
N ILE A 77 -12.51 16.85 -5.57
CA ILE A 77 -12.14 16.00 -4.45
C ILE A 77 -12.03 16.80 -3.14
N GLY A 78 -12.56 18.02 -3.11
CA GLY A 78 -12.52 18.90 -1.92
C GLY A 78 -11.20 19.65 -1.75
N MET A 79 -10.27 19.54 -2.70
CA MET A 79 -9.02 20.30 -2.73
C MET A 79 -9.17 21.61 -3.51
N GLU A 80 -8.21 22.53 -3.35
CA GLU A 80 -8.20 23.83 -4.05
C GLU A 80 -8.23 23.68 -5.59
N LYS A 81 -7.59 22.63 -6.12
CA LYS A 81 -7.59 22.29 -7.54
C LYS A 81 -8.28 20.96 -7.77
N ASN A 82 -9.13 20.92 -8.80
CA ASN A 82 -9.76 19.67 -9.25
C ASN A 82 -8.70 18.65 -9.69
N ALA A 83 -8.95 17.38 -9.39
CA ALA A 83 -8.17 16.26 -9.87
C ALA A 83 -8.34 16.06 -11.38
N PHE A 84 -7.27 15.62 -12.04
CA PHE A 84 -7.23 15.30 -13.45
C PHE A 84 -7.38 13.79 -13.66
N LEU A 85 -8.48 13.36 -14.28
CA LEU A 85 -8.77 11.95 -14.63
C LEU A 85 -8.74 11.77 -16.15
N HIS A 86 -7.73 11.08 -16.67
CA HIS A 86 -7.66 10.77 -18.11
C HIS A 86 -8.66 9.68 -18.47
N PHE A 87 -9.24 9.68 -19.68
CA PHE A 87 -10.25 8.68 -20.08
C PHE A 87 -9.75 7.23 -19.99
N TRP A 88 -8.48 6.96 -20.32
CA TRP A 88 -7.89 5.62 -20.13
C TRP A 88 -7.79 5.20 -18.66
N ASP A 89 -7.58 6.15 -17.75
CA ASP A 89 -7.51 5.87 -16.31
C ASP A 89 -8.91 5.74 -15.69
N ALA A 90 -9.96 6.08 -16.44
CA ALA A 90 -11.37 5.87 -16.10
C ALA A 90 -11.92 4.52 -16.62
N ILE A 91 -11.12 3.76 -17.36
CA ILE A 91 -11.50 2.44 -17.86
C ILE A 91 -11.06 1.39 -16.83
N PRO A 92 -11.94 0.47 -16.41
CA PRO A 92 -11.58 -0.62 -15.50
C PRO A 92 -10.40 -1.45 -16.03
N ALA A 93 -9.39 -1.66 -15.17
CA ALA A 93 -8.13 -2.35 -15.48
C ALA A 93 -8.32 -3.80 -15.96
N ALA A 94 -9.48 -4.42 -15.71
CA ALA A 94 -9.87 -5.71 -16.27
C ALA A 94 -9.87 -5.77 -17.82
N LEU A 95 -9.60 -4.63 -18.49
CA LEU A 95 -9.48 -4.51 -19.93
C LEU A 95 -8.02 -4.37 -20.43
N ASP A 96 -7.01 -4.34 -19.54
CA ASP A 96 -5.60 -4.14 -19.90
C ASP A 96 -4.80 -5.46 -19.99
N ASN A 97 -4.09 -5.66 -21.10
CA ASN A 97 -3.54 -6.96 -21.54
C ASN A 97 -2.17 -7.33 -20.93
N GLY A 98 -1.77 -6.67 -19.84
CA GLY A 98 -0.38 -6.71 -19.35
C GLY A 98 -0.07 -7.75 -18.26
N LEU A 99 -1.06 -8.33 -17.58
CA LEU A 99 -0.83 -9.29 -16.50
C LEU A 99 -1.21 -10.69 -16.95
N GLU A 100 -0.53 -11.70 -16.41
CA GLU A 100 -0.90 -13.10 -16.64
C GLU A 100 -2.23 -13.36 -15.92
N GLU A 101 -3.34 -13.33 -16.66
CA GLU A 101 -4.67 -13.62 -16.14
C GLU A 101 -4.76 -15.07 -15.66
N ILE A 102 -4.86 -15.24 -14.35
CA ILE A 102 -5.09 -16.55 -13.73
C ILE A 102 -6.58 -16.72 -13.50
N HIS A 103 -7.21 -17.61 -14.26
CA HIS A 103 -8.63 -17.93 -14.07
C HIS A 103 -8.88 -18.52 -12.67
N ARG A 104 -9.85 -17.93 -11.97
CA ARG A 104 -10.38 -18.43 -10.69
C ARG A 104 -11.06 -19.79 -10.88
N GLN A 105 -10.79 -20.75 -9.99
CA GLN A 105 -11.46 -22.05 -10.04
C GLN A 105 -12.99 -21.86 -9.85
N GLY A 106 -13.79 -22.43 -10.74
CA GLY A 106 -15.26 -22.37 -10.71
C GLY A 106 -15.91 -21.34 -11.64
N ARG A 107 -15.15 -20.44 -12.29
CA ARG A 107 -15.70 -19.54 -13.33
C ARG A 107 -15.50 -20.18 -14.71
N SER A 108 -16.59 -20.60 -15.36
CA SER A 108 -16.59 -20.87 -16.79
C SER A 108 -16.13 -19.62 -17.54
N LYS A 109 -15.27 -19.75 -18.57
CA LYS A 109 -14.96 -18.66 -19.51
C LYS A 109 -16.27 -17.94 -19.84
N LYS A 110 -16.44 -16.67 -19.43
CA LYS A 110 -17.61 -15.88 -19.86
C LYS A 110 -17.59 -15.88 -21.39
N LYS A 111 -18.53 -16.63 -21.99
CA LYS A 111 -18.75 -16.65 -23.43
C LYS A 111 -19.29 -15.28 -23.80
N GLY A 112 -18.41 -14.43 -24.30
CA GLY A 112 -18.71 -13.05 -24.67
C GLY A 112 -17.65 -12.15 -24.07
N ARG A 113 -16.70 -11.69 -24.90
CA ARG A 113 -15.89 -10.53 -24.55
C ARG A 113 -16.88 -9.41 -24.22
N PRO A 114 -16.90 -8.83 -23.00
CA PRO A 114 -17.67 -7.63 -22.75
C PRO A 114 -17.26 -6.59 -23.81
N LYS A 115 -18.20 -5.80 -24.33
CA LYS A 115 -17.90 -4.72 -25.28
C LYS A 115 -16.72 -3.94 -24.71
N LYS A 116 -15.60 -3.87 -25.43
CA LYS A 116 -14.43 -3.11 -24.99
C LYS A 116 -14.88 -1.65 -24.83
N ILE A 117 -15.03 -1.21 -23.59
CA ILE A 117 -15.26 0.20 -23.29
C ILE A 117 -14.08 0.96 -23.89
N THR A 118 -14.37 1.88 -24.80
CA THR A 118 -13.35 2.72 -25.40
C THR A 118 -13.32 4.07 -24.72
N SER A 119 -12.25 4.82 -24.90
CA SER A 119 -12.15 6.19 -24.38
C SER A 119 -13.30 7.09 -24.86
N LYS A 120 -13.96 6.77 -25.98
CA LYS A 120 -15.08 7.55 -26.52
C LYS A 120 -16.38 7.36 -25.74
N ASP A 121 -16.52 6.25 -25.02
CA ASP A 121 -17.71 5.92 -24.26
C ASP A 121 -17.71 6.58 -22.87
N ILE A 122 -16.51 6.96 -22.38
CA ILE A 122 -16.29 7.49 -21.03
C ILE A 122 -17.17 8.70 -20.69
N PRO A 123 -17.30 9.72 -21.56
CA PRO A 123 -18.18 10.86 -21.27
C PRO A 123 -19.66 10.49 -21.05
N ASN A 124 -20.14 9.42 -21.70
CA ASN A 124 -21.52 8.95 -21.57
C ASN A 124 -21.71 8.07 -20.33
N LEU A 125 -20.67 7.30 -19.96
CA LEU A 125 -20.67 6.50 -18.74
C LEU A 125 -20.60 7.36 -17.48
N TYR A 126 -19.87 8.47 -17.56
CA TYR A 126 -19.62 9.38 -16.45
C TYR A 126 -19.91 10.83 -16.85
N PRO A 127 -21.20 11.20 -16.95
CA PRO A 127 -21.59 12.58 -17.24
C PRO A 127 -21.17 13.55 -16.13
N VAL A 128 -21.21 14.84 -16.44
CA VAL A 128 -20.97 15.91 -15.44
C VAL A 128 -21.95 15.76 -14.28
N GLY A 129 -21.44 15.87 -13.05
CA GLY A 129 -22.20 15.68 -11.81
C GLY A 129 -22.12 14.26 -11.23
N SER A 130 -21.68 13.26 -12.01
CA SER A 130 -21.48 11.89 -11.51
C SER A 130 -20.44 11.83 -10.39
N GLU A 131 -20.69 10.95 -9.43
CA GLU A 131 -19.75 10.64 -8.34
C GLU A 131 -18.92 9.41 -8.70
N LEU A 132 -17.63 9.44 -8.37
CA LEU A 132 -16.68 8.36 -8.65
C LEU A 132 -15.73 8.16 -7.49
N VAL A 133 -15.36 6.90 -7.25
CA VAL A 133 -14.22 6.56 -6.41
C VAL A 133 -12.95 6.61 -7.26
N ILE A 134 -11.96 7.37 -6.79
CA ILE A 134 -10.72 7.63 -7.50
C ILE A 134 -9.52 7.59 -6.55
N GLN A 135 -8.41 7.02 -7.01
CA GLN A 135 -7.15 6.99 -6.29
C GLN A 135 -6.16 7.98 -6.89
N VAL A 136 -5.41 8.69 -6.04
CA VAL A 136 -4.35 9.60 -6.49
C VAL A 136 -3.14 8.80 -6.95
N SER A 137 -2.80 8.96 -8.22
CA SER A 137 -1.62 8.33 -8.85
C SER A 137 -0.39 9.24 -8.86
N LYS A 138 -0.60 10.57 -8.90
CA LYS A 138 0.46 11.58 -8.81
C LYS A 138 -0.08 12.80 -8.05
N GLY A 139 0.74 13.35 -7.16
CA GLY A 139 0.42 14.56 -6.41
C GLY A 139 0.26 15.80 -7.31
N PRO A 140 -0.20 16.92 -6.75
CA PRO A 140 -0.29 18.19 -7.48
C PRO A 140 1.09 18.67 -7.92
N ILE A 141 1.15 19.35 -9.07
CA ILE A 141 2.41 19.91 -9.61
C ILE A 141 2.18 21.37 -9.98
N GLY A 142 2.79 22.28 -9.21
CA GLY A 142 2.59 23.72 -9.37
C GLY A 142 1.10 24.06 -9.28
N ASN A 143 0.55 24.66 -10.33
CA ASN A 143 -0.87 25.04 -10.39
C ASN A 143 -1.81 23.92 -10.87
N LYS A 144 -1.28 22.72 -11.16
CA LYS A 144 -2.09 21.58 -11.64
C LYS A 144 -2.51 20.72 -10.45
N GLY A 145 -3.80 20.38 -10.41
CA GLY A 145 -4.32 19.41 -9.46
C GLY A 145 -3.73 18.00 -9.67
N PRO A 146 -3.97 17.07 -8.72
CA PRO A 146 -3.41 15.73 -8.75
C PRO A 146 -3.92 14.91 -9.93
N ARG A 147 -3.14 13.92 -10.37
CA ARG A 147 -3.59 12.93 -11.37
C ARG A 147 -4.22 11.74 -10.65
N VAL A 148 -5.39 11.32 -11.10
CA VAL A 148 -6.15 10.24 -10.47
C VAL A 148 -6.54 9.13 -11.44
N THR A 149 -6.93 7.98 -10.89
CA THR A 149 -7.39 6.79 -11.62
C THR A 149 -8.61 6.19 -10.93
N THR A 150 -9.50 5.56 -11.70
CA THR A 150 -10.61 4.75 -11.15
C THR A 150 -10.16 3.33 -10.78
N ASN A 151 -8.96 2.94 -11.22
CA ASN A 151 -8.36 1.65 -10.92
C ASN A 151 -7.71 1.67 -9.53
N VAL A 152 -8.57 1.63 -8.51
CA VAL A 152 -8.15 1.60 -7.10
C VAL A 152 -7.35 0.33 -6.82
N SER A 153 -6.29 0.48 -6.04
CA SER A 153 -5.49 -0.62 -5.52
C SER A 153 -5.04 -0.36 -4.09
N LEU A 154 -5.10 -1.39 -3.25
CA LEU A 154 -4.63 -1.36 -1.87
C LEU A 154 -3.43 -2.30 -1.74
N PRO A 155 -2.20 -1.75 -1.59
CA PRO A 155 -1.03 -2.57 -1.41
C PRO A 155 -0.97 -3.10 0.03
N GLY A 156 -1.05 -4.42 0.16
CA GLY A 156 -0.63 -5.14 1.36
C GLY A 156 0.82 -5.57 1.18
N ARG A 157 1.33 -6.36 2.13
CA ARG A 157 2.76 -6.71 2.13
C ARG A 157 3.15 -7.69 1.02
N TYR A 158 2.32 -8.69 0.79
CA TYR A 158 2.54 -9.74 -0.22
C TYR A 158 1.57 -9.62 -1.39
N LEU A 159 0.40 -9.05 -1.16
CA LEU A 159 -0.67 -8.91 -2.12
C LEU A 159 -0.96 -7.44 -2.39
N VAL A 160 -1.49 -7.14 -3.57
CA VAL A 160 -2.19 -5.90 -3.85
C VAL A 160 -3.64 -6.27 -4.12
N LEU A 161 -4.59 -5.73 -3.36
CA LEU A 161 -6.02 -5.90 -3.62
C LEU A 161 -6.46 -4.89 -4.68
N THR A 162 -7.21 -5.35 -5.68
CA THR A 162 -7.84 -4.48 -6.69
C THR A 162 -9.36 -4.63 -6.59
N PRO A 163 -10.04 -3.77 -5.80
CA PRO A 163 -11.45 -3.99 -5.46
C PRO A 163 -12.40 -3.86 -6.65
N PHE A 164 -12.03 -3.11 -7.69
CA PHE A 164 -12.86 -2.88 -8.88
C PHE A 164 -12.40 -3.65 -10.13
N ALA A 165 -11.46 -4.59 -9.99
CA ALA A 165 -10.97 -5.41 -11.09
C ALA A 165 -10.78 -6.85 -10.63
N ASP A 166 -11.39 -7.82 -11.32
CA ASP A 166 -11.37 -9.24 -10.95
C ASP A 166 -10.10 -9.99 -11.40
N GLN A 167 -9.02 -9.26 -11.64
CA GLN A 167 -7.78 -9.78 -12.18
C GLN A 167 -6.91 -10.42 -11.09
N PHE A 168 -6.45 -11.64 -11.35
CA PHE A 168 -5.44 -12.32 -10.54
C PHE A 168 -4.10 -12.31 -11.27
N GLY A 169 -3.05 -11.84 -10.60
CA GLY A 169 -1.73 -11.68 -11.20
C GLY A 169 -0.58 -12.08 -10.27
N ILE A 170 0.56 -12.41 -10.87
CA ILE A 170 1.83 -12.62 -10.17
C ILE A 170 2.83 -11.64 -10.78
N SER A 171 3.55 -10.89 -9.93
CA SER A 171 4.58 -9.93 -10.34
C SER A 171 5.47 -10.48 -11.45
N ARG A 172 5.75 -9.65 -12.46
CA ARG A 172 6.62 -10.03 -13.59
C ARG A 172 8.07 -10.24 -13.15
N LYS A 173 8.49 -9.65 -12.02
CA LYS A 173 9.82 -9.84 -11.43
C LYS A 173 10.03 -11.24 -10.83
N ILE A 174 8.98 -12.06 -10.71
CA ILE A 174 9.06 -13.45 -10.28
C ILE A 174 9.21 -14.32 -11.53
N GLU A 175 10.45 -14.64 -11.89
CA GLU A 175 10.77 -15.32 -13.16
C GLU A 175 10.80 -16.84 -13.05
N ASP A 176 11.14 -17.40 -11.88
CA ASP A 176 11.24 -18.85 -11.68
C ASP A 176 9.89 -19.56 -11.98
N PRO A 177 9.84 -20.43 -13.01
CA PRO A 177 8.63 -21.14 -13.39
C PRO A 177 8.05 -22.03 -12.28
N GLN A 178 8.90 -22.62 -11.43
CA GLN A 178 8.45 -23.49 -10.35
C GLN A 178 7.72 -22.65 -9.29
N GLU A 179 8.32 -21.54 -8.89
CA GLU A 179 7.73 -20.60 -7.94
C GLU A 179 6.44 -19.96 -8.46
N ARG A 180 6.41 -19.51 -9.73
CA ARG A 180 5.17 -19.02 -10.35
C ARG A 180 4.06 -20.06 -10.29
N THR A 181 4.39 -21.32 -10.57
CA THR A 181 3.42 -22.43 -10.51
C THR A 181 2.93 -22.65 -9.08
N ARG A 182 3.82 -22.59 -8.09
CA ARG A 182 3.47 -22.71 -6.66
C ARG A 182 2.53 -21.59 -6.22
N LEU A 183 2.91 -20.34 -6.50
CA LEU A 183 2.14 -19.14 -6.17
C LEU A 183 0.76 -19.15 -6.86
N ARG A 184 0.70 -19.55 -8.14
CA ARG A 184 -0.57 -19.72 -8.87
C ARG A 184 -1.51 -20.69 -8.18
N ARG A 185 -1.03 -21.86 -7.74
CA ARG A 185 -1.85 -22.84 -7.01
C ARG A 185 -2.37 -22.30 -5.69
N ILE A 186 -1.56 -21.50 -4.99
CA ILE A 186 -1.98 -20.87 -3.74
C ILE A 186 -3.06 -19.82 -4.03
N MET A 187 -2.81 -18.92 -4.98
CA MET A 187 -3.73 -17.85 -5.37
C MET A 187 -5.11 -18.37 -5.78
N GLN A 188 -5.15 -19.47 -6.55
CA GLN A 188 -6.42 -20.09 -6.97
C GLN A 188 -7.28 -20.61 -5.81
N ARG A 189 -6.69 -20.88 -4.64
CA ARG A 189 -7.40 -21.37 -3.44
C ARG A 189 -7.78 -20.23 -2.49
N MET A 190 -7.39 -19.00 -2.78
CA MET A 190 -7.70 -17.86 -1.94
C MET A 190 -9.16 -17.44 -2.11
N ALA A 191 -9.81 -17.15 -0.97
CA ALA A 191 -11.19 -16.69 -0.93
C ALA A 191 -11.26 -15.17 -1.13
N VAL A 192 -11.05 -14.71 -2.35
CA VAL A 192 -11.23 -13.29 -2.71
C VAL A 192 -12.72 -13.05 -3.02
N PRO A 193 -13.37 -11.95 -2.60
CA PRO A 193 -14.77 -11.66 -2.98
C PRO A 193 -14.99 -11.59 -4.50
N GLU A 194 -16.24 -11.69 -4.95
CA GLU A 194 -16.54 -11.51 -6.38
C GLU A 194 -16.35 -10.05 -6.79
N GLY A 195 -15.85 -9.81 -8.01
CA GLY A 195 -15.56 -8.47 -8.53
C GLY A 195 -14.17 -7.94 -8.15
N MET A 196 -13.53 -8.54 -7.14
CA MET A 196 -12.20 -8.15 -6.68
C MET A 196 -11.10 -9.06 -7.22
N GLY A 197 -9.90 -8.51 -7.30
CA GLY A 197 -8.70 -9.13 -7.81
C GLY A 197 -7.53 -9.00 -6.83
N ILE A 198 -6.47 -9.78 -7.07
CA ILE A 198 -5.26 -9.72 -6.27
C ILE A 198 -4.01 -9.90 -7.13
N ILE A 199 -2.94 -9.18 -6.79
CA ILE A 199 -1.64 -9.31 -7.44
C ILE A 199 -0.60 -9.71 -6.39
N MET A 200 0.13 -10.80 -6.62
CA MET A 200 1.25 -11.21 -5.75
C MET A 200 2.51 -10.38 -6.03
N ARG A 201 3.01 -9.70 -5.01
CA ARG A 201 4.25 -8.90 -5.01
C ARG A 201 5.49 -9.81 -5.01
N THR A 202 6.65 -9.27 -5.37
CA THR A 202 7.94 -10.01 -5.39
C THR A 202 8.31 -10.59 -4.02
N VAL A 203 7.95 -9.91 -2.93
CA VAL A 203 8.18 -10.36 -1.53
C VAL A 203 7.42 -11.66 -1.21
N ALA A 204 6.50 -12.12 -2.05
CA ALA A 204 5.79 -13.39 -1.90
C ALA A 204 6.67 -14.63 -2.16
N ILE A 205 7.83 -14.48 -2.81
CA ILE A 205 8.72 -15.60 -3.16
C ILE A 205 9.07 -16.42 -1.89
N GLY A 206 8.90 -17.74 -1.99
CA GLY A 206 9.21 -18.70 -0.92
C GLY A 206 8.28 -18.64 0.31
N LYS A 207 7.37 -17.66 0.39
CA LYS A 207 6.49 -17.50 1.56
C LYS A 207 5.32 -18.49 1.53
N ARG A 208 4.86 -18.90 2.72
CA ARG A 208 3.79 -19.91 2.88
C ARG A 208 2.40 -19.29 2.69
N ALA A 209 1.44 -20.08 2.22
CA ALA A 209 0.07 -19.64 1.94
C ALA A 209 -0.62 -18.90 3.10
N ARG A 210 -0.35 -19.30 4.36
CA ARG A 210 -0.91 -18.65 5.55
C ARG A 210 -0.61 -17.15 5.63
N HIS A 211 0.52 -16.69 5.08
CA HIS A 211 0.89 -15.28 5.09
C HIS A 211 0.01 -14.49 4.13
N PHE A 212 -0.26 -15.03 2.94
CA PHE A 212 -1.14 -14.40 1.96
C PHE A 212 -2.59 -14.37 2.45
N ILE A 213 -3.06 -15.42 3.14
CA ILE A 213 -4.41 -15.43 3.71
C ILE A 213 -4.59 -14.30 4.74
N ARG A 214 -3.59 -14.09 5.62
CA ARG A 214 -3.63 -13.00 6.59
C ARG A 214 -3.58 -11.63 5.92
N ASP A 215 -2.69 -11.47 4.94
CA ASP A 215 -2.53 -10.22 4.20
C ASP A 215 -3.81 -9.86 3.44
N LEU A 216 -4.46 -10.85 2.81
CA LEU A 216 -5.77 -10.67 2.18
C LEU A 216 -6.83 -10.26 3.20
N ALA A 217 -6.88 -10.89 4.38
CA ALA A 217 -7.86 -10.54 5.40
C ALA A 217 -7.72 -9.08 5.86
N MET A 218 -6.49 -8.62 6.09
CA MET A 218 -6.21 -7.22 6.45
C MET A 218 -6.62 -6.24 5.33
N LEU A 219 -6.36 -6.60 4.07
CA LEU A 219 -6.75 -5.78 2.93
C LEU A 219 -8.27 -5.70 2.74
N LEU A 220 -8.99 -6.79 3.03
CA LEU A 220 -10.45 -6.81 2.94
C LEU A 220 -11.09 -6.01 4.07
N GLU A 221 -10.58 -6.13 5.30
CA GLU A 221 -11.00 -5.31 6.46
C GLU A 221 -10.80 -3.82 6.16
N GLN A 222 -9.61 -3.45 5.67
CA GLN A 222 -9.33 -2.07 5.25
C GLN A 222 -10.27 -1.60 4.13
N TRP A 223 -10.59 -2.46 3.16
CA TRP A 223 -11.51 -2.09 2.09
C TRP A 223 -12.95 -1.90 2.60
N GLU A 224 -13.39 -2.71 3.56
CA GLU A 224 -14.69 -2.57 4.21
C GLU A 224 -14.82 -1.20 4.89
N GLU A 225 -13.80 -0.76 5.63
CA GLU A 225 -13.75 0.60 6.22
C GLU A 225 -13.86 1.70 5.14
N VAL A 226 -13.20 1.52 3.99
CA VAL A 226 -13.28 2.47 2.85
C VAL A 226 -14.68 2.50 2.24
N GLU A 227 -15.35 1.37 2.13
CA GLU A 227 -16.73 1.30 1.63
C GLU A 227 -17.74 1.93 2.59
N GLU A 228 -17.58 1.73 3.90
CA GLU A 228 -18.40 2.39 4.92
C GLU A 228 -18.31 3.91 4.82
N ILE A 229 -17.09 4.48 4.79
CA ILE A 229 -16.91 5.93 4.66
C ILE A 229 -17.48 6.44 3.32
N ARG A 230 -17.30 5.69 2.24
CA ARG A 230 -17.85 6.03 0.91
C ARG A 230 -19.37 6.10 0.91
N ASP A 231 -20.04 5.15 1.56
CA ASP A 231 -21.49 5.03 1.50
C ASP A 231 -22.18 6.02 2.45
N ASP A 232 -21.55 6.31 3.59
CA ASP A 232 -22.08 7.23 4.61
C ASP A 232 -21.89 8.71 4.28
N ASN A 233 -20.98 9.05 3.36
CA ASN A 233 -20.60 10.44 3.08
C ASN A 233 -20.84 10.85 1.61
N PRO A 234 -21.41 12.04 1.35
CA PRO A 234 -21.55 12.57 0.00
C PRO A 234 -20.20 13.05 -0.57
N ALA A 235 -20.06 13.06 -1.90
CA ALA A 235 -18.88 13.63 -2.55
C ALA A 235 -18.89 15.18 -2.48
N PRO A 236 -17.73 15.85 -2.28
CA PRO A 236 -16.38 15.26 -2.20
C PRO A 236 -15.97 14.84 -0.78
N VAL A 237 -15.31 13.69 -0.65
CA VAL A 237 -14.78 13.19 0.64
C VAL A 237 -13.53 12.33 0.43
N CYS A 238 -12.54 12.47 1.32
CA CYS A 238 -11.42 11.53 1.43
C CYS A 238 -11.94 10.27 2.13
N ILE A 239 -11.92 9.14 1.45
CA ILE A 239 -12.43 7.86 1.99
C ILE A 239 -11.29 6.93 2.44
N PHE A 240 -10.07 7.23 2.04
CA PHE A 240 -8.86 6.56 2.47
C PHE A 240 -7.68 7.52 2.35
N GLU A 241 -6.91 7.67 3.44
CA GLU A 241 -5.66 8.41 3.43
C GLU A 241 -4.49 7.41 3.35
N GLU A 242 -3.56 7.62 2.42
CA GLU A 242 -2.37 6.76 2.36
C GLU A 242 -1.57 6.90 3.67
N PRO A 243 -1.14 5.77 4.28
CA PRO A 243 -0.38 5.80 5.51
C PRO A 243 0.90 6.64 5.40
N LYS A 244 1.30 7.23 6.51
CA LYS A 244 2.54 8.01 6.63
C LYS A 244 3.78 7.11 6.58
N LEU A 245 4.96 7.71 6.47
CA LEU A 245 6.23 6.99 6.27
C LEU A 245 6.44 5.85 7.29
N ILE A 246 6.13 6.09 8.56
CA ILE A 246 6.29 5.10 9.63
C ILE A 246 5.37 3.90 9.43
N GLU A 247 4.11 4.17 9.08
CA GLU A 247 3.09 3.15 8.88
C GLU A 247 3.37 2.34 7.61
N ARG A 248 3.78 3.01 6.51
CA ARG A 248 4.27 2.35 5.29
C ARG A 248 5.47 1.48 5.60
N THR A 249 6.40 1.97 6.40
CA THR A 249 7.60 1.23 6.82
C THR A 249 7.22 -0.04 7.58
N ALA A 250 6.30 0.09 8.54
CA ALA A 250 5.81 -1.04 9.31
C ALA A 250 5.09 -2.08 8.43
N ARG A 251 4.31 -1.62 7.43
CA ARG A 251 3.63 -2.49 6.45
C ARG A 251 4.60 -3.24 5.55
N ASP A 252 5.54 -2.52 4.94
CA ASP A 252 6.38 -3.03 3.85
C ASP A 252 7.62 -3.77 4.35
N PHE A 253 8.30 -3.25 5.39
CA PHE A 253 9.62 -3.73 5.76
C PHE A 253 9.67 -4.62 6.99
N LEU A 254 8.63 -4.77 7.83
CA LEU A 254 8.70 -5.64 9.02
C LEU A 254 8.71 -7.14 8.66
N THR A 255 9.79 -7.60 8.02
CA THR A 255 9.90 -8.94 7.46
C THR A 255 10.52 -9.97 8.38
N GLU A 256 10.51 -11.23 7.96
CA GLU A 256 11.29 -12.26 8.68
C GLU A 256 12.80 -12.04 8.52
N GLU A 257 13.22 -11.26 7.51
CA GLU A 257 14.60 -10.90 7.20
C GLU A 257 15.07 -9.66 7.97
N ILE A 258 14.15 -8.81 8.46
CA ILE A 258 14.51 -7.73 9.38
C ILE A 258 14.76 -8.32 10.76
N ASP A 259 15.93 -8.02 11.31
CA ASP A 259 16.34 -8.50 12.62
C ASP A 259 15.75 -7.62 13.72
N GLN A 260 15.76 -6.30 13.51
CA GLN A 260 15.32 -5.31 14.48
C GLN A 260 14.88 -4.00 13.82
N VAL A 261 14.01 -3.27 14.54
CA VAL A 261 13.63 -1.90 14.25
C VAL A 261 14.00 -1.05 15.44
N VAL A 262 14.72 0.03 15.22
CA VAL A 262 15.21 0.93 16.24
C VAL A 262 14.64 2.31 15.99
N CYS A 263 14.00 2.87 17.00
CA CYS A 263 13.43 4.22 16.95
C CYS A 263 13.90 5.04 18.15
N ASP A 264 14.19 6.32 17.94
CA ASP A 264 14.63 7.25 19.01
C ASP A 264 13.51 7.99 19.72
N ASP A 265 12.26 7.84 19.24
CA ASP A 265 11.09 8.41 19.86
C ASP A 265 10.17 7.32 20.45
N GLN A 266 9.76 7.54 21.70
CA GLN A 266 8.98 6.57 22.46
C GLN A 266 7.54 6.45 21.97
N GLU A 267 6.93 7.54 21.50
CA GLU A 267 5.56 7.55 20.98
C GLU A 267 5.49 6.79 19.66
N THR A 268 6.37 7.13 18.73
CA THR A 268 6.53 6.47 17.42
C THR A 268 6.86 4.98 17.60
N THR A 269 7.70 4.62 18.57
CA THR A 269 8.00 3.22 18.89
C THR A 269 6.72 2.44 19.24
N GLU A 270 5.84 2.99 20.09
CA GLU A 270 4.61 2.31 20.49
C GLU A 270 3.59 2.23 19.34
N GLU A 271 3.54 3.24 18.48
CA GLU A 271 2.75 3.22 17.24
C GLU A 271 3.18 2.06 16.33
N ILE A 272 4.49 1.94 16.04
CA ILE A 272 5.03 0.85 15.21
C ILE A 272 4.73 -0.50 15.86
N LYS A 273 4.85 -0.63 17.19
CA LYS A 273 4.51 -1.87 17.90
C LYS A 273 3.05 -2.28 17.73
N LYS A 274 2.11 -1.33 17.72
CA LYS A 274 0.67 -1.60 17.48
C LYS A 274 0.45 -2.13 16.07
N ILE A 275 1.09 -1.52 15.07
CA ILE A 275 0.99 -1.96 13.67
C ILE A 275 1.65 -3.34 13.49
N ALA A 276 2.85 -3.51 14.03
CA ALA A 276 3.60 -4.76 14.01
C ALA A 276 2.84 -5.92 14.69
N GLU A 277 2.03 -5.64 15.71
CA GLU A 277 1.21 -6.62 16.40
C GLU A 277 0.17 -7.27 15.48
N LYS A 278 -0.48 -6.46 14.63
CA LYS A 278 -1.44 -6.93 13.62
C LYS A 278 -0.76 -7.90 12.64
N ILE A 279 0.52 -7.69 12.34
CA ILE A 279 1.32 -8.54 11.45
C ILE A 279 1.73 -9.84 12.16
N SER A 280 2.47 -9.72 13.27
CA SER A 280 2.90 -10.86 14.10
C SER A 280 3.48 -10.45 15.46
N ARG A 281 3.39 -11.36 16.44
CA ARG A 281 4.09 -11.22 17.73
C ARG A 281 5.62 -11.14 17.60
N ARG A 282 6.21 -11.72 16.55
CA ARG A 282 7.67 -11.63 16.30
C ARG A 282 8.04 -10.21 15.92
N ALA A 283 7.34 -9.63 14.93
CA ALA A 283 7.57 -8.27 14.46
C ALA A 283 7.49 -7.28 15.62
N LYS A 284 6.43 -7.34 16.46
CA LYS A 284 6.31 -6.50 17.66
C LYS A 284 7.52 -6.58 18.61
N ARG A 285 8.12 -7.77 18.77
CA ARG A 285 9.26 -7.99 19.67
C ARG A 285 10.59 -7.47 19.12
N GLN A 286 10.65 -7.19 17.82
CA GLN A 286 11.82 -6.66 17.13
C GLN A 286 11.85 -5.13 17.13
N VAL A 287 10.78 -4.47 17.58
CA VAL A 287 10.70 -3.01 17.66
C VAL A 287 11.22 -2.55 19.02
N HIS A 288 12.24 -1.70 18.99
CA HIS A 288 12.95 -1.22 20.15
C HIS A 288 13.04 0.30 20.15
N HIS A 289 12.82 0.89 21.31
CA HIS A 289 13.15 2.29 21.56
C HIS A 289 14.63 2.36 21.97
N LEU A 290 15.40 3.22 21.31
CA LEU A 290 16.80 3.48 21.62
C LEU A 290 16.96 4.95 21.97
N GLN A 291 17.12 5.21 23.26
CA GLN A 291 17.42 6.54 23.76
C GLN A 291 18.92 6.83 23.58
N THR A 292 19.26 7.83 22.78
CA THR A 292 20.64 8.29 22.55
C THR A 292 20.82 9.73 23.06
N GLN A 293 22.05 10.09 23.47
CA GLN A 293 22.39 11.47 23.85
C GLN A 293 22.72 12.35 22.63
N GLN A 294 23.11 11.73 21.52
CA GLN A 294 23.34 12.35 20.22
C GLN A 294 22.19 11.94 19.28
N PRO A 295 21.91 12.70 18.21
CA PRO A 295 20.96 12.28 17.18
C PRO A 295 21.25 10.86 16.69
N LEU A 296 20.19 10.07 16.45
CA LEU A 296 20.32 8.63 16.22
C LEU A 296 21.25 8.28 15.05
N PHE A 297 21.19 9.02 13.94
CA PHE A 297 22.07 8.77 12.80
C PHE A 297 23.52 9.17 13.07
N ASP A 298 23.77 10.29 13.76
CA ASP A 298 25.14 10.67 14.17
C ASP A 298 25.78 9.60 15.08
N HIS A 299 24.97 8.96 15.93
CA HIS A 299 25.42 7.85 16.76
C HIS A 299 25.80 6.60 15.94
N LEU A 300 25.16 6.38 14.80
CA LEU A 300 25.38 5.21 13.95
C LEU A 300 26.50 5.40 12.91
N GLY A 301 26.92 6.64 12.67
CA GLY A 301 28.00 6.99 11.74
C GLY A 301 27.52 6.99 10.30
#